data_AF-A0A968BYC4-F1
#
_entry.id   AF-A0A968BYC4-F1
#
_cell.length_a   1.000
_cell.length_b   1.000
_cell.length_c   1.000
_cell.angle_alpha   90.00
_cell.angle_beta   90.00
_cell.angle_gamma   90.00
#
_symmetry.space_group_name_H-M   'P 1'
#
loop_
_entity.id
_entity.type
_entity.pdbx_description
1 polymer ?
#
loop_
_entity_poly.entity_id
_entity_poly.type
_entity_poly.pdbx_seq_one_letter_code
_entity_poly.pdbx_strand_id
1 'polypeptide(L)' 'NRNYQYRGFGVPGLGRKRGLGEDLVVAPYASLLALSLHPQAVTENIVRLREAHMLGLYGLYEAVDYTRSRLPL' A
#
# COMPACT_ATOMS: atom_id res chain seq x y z
N ASN A 1 -20.91 8.50 5.86
CA ASN A 1 -19.94 9.60 6.04
C ASN A 1 -18.54 9.05 5.80
N ARG A 2 -18.02 9.09 4.57
CA ARG A 2 -16.72 8.48 4.22
C ARG A 2 -15.62 9.47 4.55
N ASN A 3 -15.11 9.38 5.78
CA ASN A 3 -13.98 10.18 6.25
C ASN A 3 -12.71 9.70 5.54
N TYR A 4 -12.40 10.29 4.38
CA TYR A 4 -11.06 10.21 3.81
C TYR A 4 -10.12 10.97 4.75
N GLN A 5 -9.40 10.24 5.61
CA GLN A 5 -8.40 10.81 6.48
C GLN A 5 -7.03 10.46 5.93
N TYR A 6 -6.34 11.46 5.39
CA TYR A 6 -4.95 11.32 5.00
C TYR A 6 -4.10 11.11 6.25
N ARG A 7 -3.35 10.01 6.27
CA ARG A 7 -2.42 9.68 7.36
C ARG A 7 -1.10 9.26 6.72
N GLY A 8 0.01 9.61 7.37
CA GLY A 8 1.32 9.11 6.96
C GLY A 8 1.45 7.62 7.29
N PHE A 9 1.63 6.80 6.26
CA PHE A 9 2.00 5.38 6.35
C PHE A 9 3.47 5.22 5.94
N GLY A 10 4.08 4.11 6.33
CA GLY A 10 5.48 3.86 6.00
C GLY A 10 5.99 2.55 6.58
N VAL A 11 7.28 2.30 6.41
CA VAL A 11 7.89 1.06 6.88
C VAL A 11 7.87 1.01 8.42
N PRO A 12 7.28 -0.03 9.03
CA PRO A 12 7.30 -0.21 10.48
C PRO A 12 8.73 -0.19 11.01
N GLY A 13 8.97 0.54 12.10
CA GLY A 13 10.29 0.64 12.73
C GLY A 13 11.24 1.67 12.10
N LEU A 14 10.95 2.20 10.90
CA LEU A 14 11.74 3.27 10.27
C LEU A 14 11.11 4.67 10.39
N GLY A 15 9.80 4.74 10.64
CA GLY A 15 9.13 6.02 10.76
C GLY A 15 9.26 6.65 12.14
N ARG A 16 9.30 7.99 12.17
CA ARG A 16 9.38 8.80 13.40
C ARG A 16 8.15 8.63 14.31
N LYS A 17 7.00 8.27 13.75
CA LYS A 17 5.75 8.10 14.49
C LYS A 17 5.70 6.69 15.12
N ARG A 18 5.51 6.61 16.44
CA ARG A 18 5.26 5.34 17.14
C ARG A 18 3.93 4.73 16.68
N GLY A 19 3.82 3.40 16.68
CA GLY A 19 2.59 2.69 16.28
C GLY A 19 2.38 2.56 14.76
N LEU A 20 3.36 2.92 13.93
CA LEU A 20 3.29 2.78 12.47
C LEU A 20 3.05 1.34 11.98
N GLY A 21 3.41 0.34 12.79
CA GLY A 21 3.15 -1.06 12.48
C GLY A 21 1.72 -1.52 12.78
N GLU A 22 0.90 -0.70 13.43
CA GLU A 22 -0.50 -1.03 13.73
C GLU A 22 -1.42 -0.80 12.51
N ASP A 23 -1.01 0.07 11.59
CA ASP A 23 -1.72 0.38 10.36
C ASP A 23 -0.93 -0.17 9.16
N LEU A 24 -1.28 -1.36 8.65
CA LEU A 24 -0.61 -1.96 7.50
C LEU A 24 -1.32 -1.55 6.21
N VAL A 25 -1.05 -0.34 5.72
CA VAL A 25 -1.61 0.18 4.47
C VAL A 25 -0.53 0.21 3.39
N VAL A 26 -0.83 -0.37 2.23
CA VAL A 26 0.08 -0.44 1.09
C VAL A 26 -0.44 0.43 -0.05
N ALA A 27 0.40 1.32 -0.55
CA ALA A 27 0.09 2.19 -1.69
C ALA A 27 0.92 1.77 -2.92
N PRO A 28 0.31 1.42 -4.07
CA PRO A 28 1.06 0.96 -5.24
C PRO A 28 2.12 1.95 -5.74
N TYR A 29 1.82 3.26 -5.67
CA TYR A 29 2.74 4.31 -6.12
C TYR A 29 4.09 4.27 -5.38
N ALA A 30 4.11 3.83 -4.12
CA ALA A 30 5.34 3.81 -3.32
C ALA A 30 6.42 2.93 -3.97
N SER A 31 6.02 1.76 -4.51
CA SER A 31 6.94 0.90 -5.26
C SER A 31 7.28 1.45 -6.64
N LEU A 32 6.33 2.10 -7.32
CA LEU A 32 6.55 2.70 -8.65
C LEU A 32 7.63 3.79 -8.64
N LEU A 33 7.81 4.52 -7.53
CA LEU A 33 8.89 5.49 -7.37
C LEU A 33 10.29 4.86 -7.49
N ALA A 34 10.42 3.55 -7.23
CA ALA A 34 11.68 2.81 -7.33
C ALA A 34 11.88 2.11 -8.68
N LEU A 35 11.01 2.34 -9.67
CA LEU A 35 11.03 1.63 -10.96
C LEU A 35 12.39 1.72 -11.68
N SER A 36 13.01 2.90 -11.68
CA SER A 36 14.31 3.12 -12.32
C SER A 36 15.49 2.48 -11.57
N LEU A 37 15.29 2.05 -10.33
CA LEU A 37 16.32 1.45 -9.48
C LEU A 37 16.22 -0.08 -9.47
N HIS A 38 15.00 -0.61 -9.31
CA HIS A 38 14.75 -2.04 -9.17
C HIS A 38 13.55 -2.49 -10.02
N PRO A 39 13.65 -2.46 -11.37
CA PRO A 39 12.50 -2.66 -12.26
C PRO A 39 11.84 -4.03 -12.07
N GLN A 40 12.61 -5.12 -11.96
CA GLN A 40 12.05 -6.47 -11.79
C GLN A 40 11.22 -6.59 -10.51
N ALA A 41 11.75 -6.11 -9.38
CA ALA A 41 11.04 -6.16 -8.10
C ALA A 41 9.75 -5.33 -8.12
N VAL A 42 9.77 -4.17 -8.78
CA VAL A 42 8.59 -3.32 -8.94
C VAL A 42 7.55 -4.00 -9.83
N THR A 43 7.95 -4.58 -10.96
CA THR A 43 7.03 -5.30 -11.85
C THR A 43 6.41 -6.52 -11.16
N GLU A 44 7.19 -7.32 -10.42
CA GLU A 44 6.65 -8.42 -9.64
C GLU A 44 5.65 -7.95 -8.57
N ASN A 45 5.93 -6.82 -7.92
CA ASN A 45 5.00 -6.25 -6.94
C ASN A 45 3.69 -5.81 -7.61
N ILE A 46 3.73 -5.22 -8.80
CA ILE A 46 2.53 -4.87 -9.57
C ILE A 46 1.70 -6.12 -9.91
N VAL A 47 2.36 -7.23 -10.28
CA VAL A 47 1.68 -8.51 -10.53
C VAL A 47 0.94 -8.98 -9.28
N ARG A 48 1.60 -8.98 -8.11
CA ARG A 48 0.98 -9.35 -6.82
C ARG A 48 -0.19 -8.44 -6.46
N LEU A 49 -0.07 -7.13 -6.69
CA LEU A 49 -1.16 -6.17 -6.46
C LEU A 49 -2.35 -6.44 -7.37
N ARG A 50 -2.11 -6.75 -8.65
CA ARG A 50 -3.18 -7.15 -9.58
C ARG A 50 -3.87 -8.42 -9.11
N GLU A 51 -3.14 -9.43 -8.65
CA GLU A 51 -3.69 -10.66 -8.07
C GLU A 51 -4.51 -10.39 -6.81
N ALA A 52 -4.14 -9.36 -6.04
CA ALA A 52 -4.92 -8.85 -4.91
C ALA A 52 -6.10 -7.94 -5.32
N HIS A 53 -6.53 -7.98 -6.59
CA HIS A 53 -7.65 -7.21 -7.13
C HIS A 53 -7.49 -5.67 -7.04
N MET A 54 -6.25 -5.18 -6.98
CA MET A 54 -5.98 -3.74 -6.88
C MET A 54 -6.07 -2.96 -8.20
N LEU A 55 -6.30 -3.65 -9.33
CA LEU A 55 -6.41 -3.02 -10.65
C LEU A 55 -7.89 -2.84 -11.03
N GLY A 56 -8.33 -1.59 -11.09
CA GLY A 56 -9.67 -1.21 -11.54
C GLY A 56 -9.67 -0.61 -12.96
N LEU A 57 -10.84 -0.08 -13.35
CA LEU A 57 -11.05 0.52 -14.68
C LEU A 57 -10.08 1.67 -15.00
N TYR A 58 -9.68 2.42 -13.98
CA TYR A 58 -8.81 3.60 -14.11
C TYR A 58 -7.37 3.35 -13.65
N GLY A 59 -6.96 2.08 -13.59
CA GLY A 59 -5.64 1.69 -13.11
C GLY A 59 -5.65 1.23 -11.65
N LEU A 60 -4.49 1.29 -11.01
CA LEU A 60 -4.31 0.82 -9.64
C LEU A 60 -5.07 1.72 -8.66
N TYR A 61 -5.76 1.13 -7.69
CA TYR A 61 -6.32 1.86 -6.57
C TYR A 61 -5.22 2.56 -5.76
N GLU A 62 -5.60 3.63 -5.06
CA GLU A 62 -4.67 4.47 -4.30
C GLU A 62 -3.93 3.68 -3.20
N ALA A 63 -4.65 2.86 -2.44
CA ALA A 63 -4.11 2.07 -1.35
C ALA A 63 -5.01 0.87 -0.99
N VAL A 64 -4.42 -0.13 -0.35
CA VAL A 64 -5.12 -1.27 0.27
C VAL A 64 -4.77 -1.34 1.76
N ASP A 65 -5.78 -1.57 2.60
CA ASP A 65 -5.63 -1.72 4.03
C ASP A 65 -5.56 -3.22 4.40
N TYR A 66 -4.39 -3.67 4.84
CA TYR A 66 -4.12 -5.01 5.36
C TYR A 66 -4.11 -5.04 6.91
N THR A 67 -4.61 -3.99 7.57
CA THR A 67 -4.70 -3.92 9.03
C THR A 67 -5.65 -5.01 9.54
N ARG A 68 -5.08 -6.02 10.22
CA ARG A 68 -5.83 -7.21 10.65
C ARG A 68 -7.10 -6.91 11.45
N SER A 69 -7.07 -5.89 12.31
CA SER A 69 -8.21 -5.50 13.14
C SER A 69 -9.38 -4.88 12.36
N ARG A 70 -9.18 -4.54 11.07
CA ARG A 70 -10.20 -3.95 10.19
C ARG A 70 -10.69 -4.92 9.12
N LEU A 71 -10.11 -6.11 9.04
CA LEU A 71 -10.59 -7.13 8.12
C LEU A 71 -11.91 -7.71 8.67
N PRO A 72 -12.92 -7.94 7.81
CA PRO A 72 -14.12 -8.64 8.21
C PRO A 72 -13.78 -10.05 8.71
N LEU A 73 -14.51 -10.51 9.74
CA LEU A 73 -14.40 -11.87 10.31
C LEU A 73 -14.79 -12.94 9.29
#